data_AF-Q4D6R4-F1
#
_entry.id   AF-Q4D6R4-F1
#
_cell.length_a   1.000
_cell.length_b   1.000
_cell.length_c   1.000
_cell.angle_alpha   90.00
_cell.angle_beta   90.00
_cell.angle_gamma   90.00
#
_symmetry.space_group_name_H-M   'P 1'
#
loop_
_entity.id
_entity.type
_entity.pdbx_description
1 polymer ?
#
loop_
_entity_poly.entity_id
_entity_poly.type
_entity_poly.pdbx_seq_one_letter_code
_entity_poly.pdbx_strand_id
1 'polypeptide(L)'
;GVARIVRLWEPMTMGEPSIQKIQRLIDETVAAGAILVCGGKPSSRFFPPTIITNVTPTMPIAKEEVFGPVLVVMKFSTDEEAVEIVNACEYGLGSCVFSKDVSRAKRIGAKLRTGMTNVNDFCINYLCQSLPFGGVGISGFDRFAGMEGLRGNCIVRASTTDRIPGVKTTIPPILQYPITDAAFSFMGSLSQVIFGRMLYSMKGIIKLLTIKSETSKKN
;
A
#
# COMPACT_ATOMS: atom_id res chain seq x y z
N GLY A 1 23.53 -11.74 -3.23
CA GLY A 1 22.50 -12.81 -3.32
C GLY A 1 21.85 -12.73 -4.69
N VAL A 2 21.18 -13.77 -5.20
CA VAL A 2 20.48 -13.67 -6.49
C VAL A 2 19.03 -13.27 -6.23
N ALA A 3 18.63 -12.05 -6.61
CA ALA A 3 17.20 -11.69 -6.68
C ALA A 3 16.67 -12.28 -7.96
N ARG A 4 15.81 -13.28 -7.81
CA ARG A 4 14.93 -13.69 -8.88
C ARG A 4 13.69 -12.81 -8.78
N ILE A 5 13.62 -11.72 -9.56
CA ILE A 5 12.35 -11.04 -9.81
C ILE A 5 11.59 -11.95 -10.77
N VAL A 6 10.80 -12.86 -10.20
CA VAL A 6 10.03 -13.84 -10.97
C VAL A 6 8.80 -13.15 -11.53
N ARG A 7 8.87 -12.68 -12.78
CA ARG A 7 7.68 -12.54 -13.64
C ARG A 7 7.66 -13.77 -14.55
N LEU A 8 7.06 -14.86 -14.10
CA LEU A 8 6.85 -16.05 -14.93
C LEU A 8 5.36 -16.17 -15.21
N TRP A 9 5.02 -16.00 -16.48
CA TRP A 9 3.83 -16.61 -17.06
C TRP A 9 4.29 -17.88 -17.75
N GLU A 10 3.44 -18.92 -17.73
CA GLU A 10 3.63 -20.12 -18.54
C GLU A 10 3.70 -19.74 -20.04
N PRO A 11 4.19 -20.62 -20.92
CA PRO A 11 4.13 -20.36 -22.35
C PRO A 11 2.68 -20.06 -22.75
N MET A 12 2.42 -18.86 -23.24
CA MET A 12 1.09 -18.41 -23.60
C MET A 12 1.02 -18.20 -25.11
N THR A 13 -0.10 -18.62 -25.69
CA THR A 13 -0.51 -18.09 -26.98
C THR A 13 -0.90 -16.63 -26.81
N MET A 14 -0.16 -15.74 -27.44
CA MET A 14 -0.32 -14.30 -27.27
C MET A 14 -0.93 -13.68 -28.52
N GLY A 15 -1.68 -12.60 -28.34
CA GLY A 15 -2.11 -11.76 -29.45
C GLY A 15 -0.91 -11.07 -30.11
N GLU A 16 -1.03 -10.79 -31.40
CA GLU A 16 0.03 -10.13 -32.19
C GLU A 16 0.56 -8.83 -31.53
N PRO A 17 -0.28 -7.92 -30.98
CA PRO A 17 0.22 -6.72 -30.31
C PRO A 17 1.08 -7.03 -29.08
N SER A 18 0.75 -8.08 -28.34
CA SER A 18 1.52 -8.51 -27.17
C SER A 18 2.87 -9.08 -27.58
N ILE A 19 2.93 -9.88 -28.65
CA ILE A 19 4.19 -10.43 -29.18
C ILE A 19 5.12 -9.29 -29.61
N GLN A 20 4.60 -8.31 -30.35
CA GLN A 20 5.36 -7.14 -30.79
C GLN A 20 5.88 -6.32 -29.60
N LYS A 21 5.03 -6.07 -28.58
CA LYS A 21 5.45 -5.39 -27.35
C LYS A 21 6.57 -6.15 -26.63
N ILE A 22 6.42 -7.46 -26.46
CA ILE A 22 7.41 -8.30 -25.78
C ILE A 22 8.73 -8.28 -26.56
N GLN A 23 8.68 -8.47 -27.89
CA GLN A 23 9.88 -8.45 -28.74
C GLN A 23 10.60 -7.10 -28.67
N ARG A 24 9.87 -5.99 -28.78
CA ARG A 24 10.41 -4.63 -28.63
C ARG A 24 11.15 -4.47 -27.30
N LEU A 25 10.53 -4.85 -26.19
CA LEU A 25 11.14 -4.73 -24.87
C LEU A 25 12.41 -5.56 -24.73
N ILE A 26 12.44 -6.77 -25.30
CA ILE A 26 13.62 -7.64 -25.32
C ILE A 26 14.73 -6.98 -26.15
N ASP A 27 14.43 -6.55 -27.37
CA ASP A 27 15.41 -5.97 -28.29
C ASP A 27 16.03 -4.68 -27.73
N GLU A 28 15.21 -3.75 -27.24
CA GLU A 28 15.67 -2.50 -26.61
C GLU A 28 16.51 -2.77 -25.36
N THR A 29 16.14 -3.79 -24.56
CA THR A 29 16.87 -4.13 -23.34
C THR A 29 18.20 -4.81 -23.62
N VAL A 30 18.26 -5.70 -24.62
CA VAL A 30 19.52 -6.30 -25.08
C VAL A 30 20.43 -5.24 -25.70
N ALA A 31 19.88 -4.32 -26.49
CA ALA A 31 20.63 -3.18 -27.04
C ALA A 31 21.20 -2.26 -25.95
N ALA A 32 20.53 -2.16 -24.79
CA ALA A 32 21.01 -1.42 -23.63
C ALA A 32 22.12 -2.16 -22.82
N GLY A 33 22.51 -3.38 -23.21
CA GLY A 33 23.61 -4.14 -22.59
C GLY A 33 23.17 -5.31 -21.70
N ALA A 34 21.88 -5.67 -21.71
CA ALA A 34 21.43 -6.91 -21.08
C ALA A 34 21.82 -8.14 -21.90
N ILE A 35 21.81 -9.31 -21.25
CA ILE A 35 22.20 -10.58 -21.88
C ILE A 35 20.97 -11.48 -21.99
N LEU A 36 20.57 -11.79 -23.23
CA LEU A 36 19.58 -12.82 -23.53
C LEU A 36 20.22 -14.21 -23.36
N VAL A 37 19.73 -14.98 -22.39
CA VAL A 37 20.27 -16.31 -22.06
C VAL A 37 19.61 -17.43 -22.88
N CYS A 38 18.29 -17.36 -23.03
CA CYS A 38 17.51 -18.32 -23.83
C CYS A 38 16.19 -17.68 -24.29
N GLY A 39 15.54 -18.28 -25.30
CA GLY A 39 14.29 -17.80 -25.86
C GLY A 39 14.47 -16.56 -26.74
N GLY A 40 13.59 -15.57 -26.57
CA GLY A 40 13.72 -14.23 -27.16
C GLY A 40 13.23 -14.07 -28.60
N LYS A 41 12.71 -15.13 -29.23
CA LYS A 41 12.09 -15.05 -30.56
C LYS A 41 10.77 -15.85 -30.59
N PRO A 42 9.66 -15.24 -31.03
CA PRO A 42 8.38 -15.93 -31.15
C PRO A 42 8.38 -16.95 -32.30
N SER A 43 7.48 -17.92 -32.21
CA SER A 43 7.12 -18.85 -33.29
C SER A 43 5.62 -18.73 -33.54
N SER A 44 5.24 -17.97 -34.57
CA SER A 44 3.83 -17.60 -34.82
C SER A 44 3.22 -16.94 -33.56
N ARG A 45 2.13 -17.48 -33.02
CA ARG A 45 1.46 -16.98 -31.80
C ARG A 45 2.08 -17.46 -30.49
N PHE A 46 3.14 -18.25 -30.54
CA PHE A 46 3.79 -18.81 -29.37
C PHE A 46 5.07 -18.02 -29.04
N PHE A 47 5.18 -17.55 -27.80
CA PHE A 47 6.42 -16.95 -27.30
C PHE A 47 7.13 -17.93 -26.35
N PRO A 48 8.38 -18.35 -26.62
CA PRO A 48 9.07 -19.30 -25.77
C PRO A 48 9.48 -18.65 -24.43
N PRO A 49 9.60 -19.45 -23.34
CA PRO A 49 10.22 -18.99 -22.11
C PRO A 49 11.56 -18.32 -22.38
N THR A 50 11.68 -17.09 -21.92
CA THR A 50 12.81 -16.21 -22.22
C THR A 50 13.46 -15.76 -20.92
N ILE A 51 14.78 -15.86 -20.83
CA ILE A 51 15.53 -15.39 -19.65
C ILE A 51 16.49 -14.29 -20.08
N ILE A 52 16.40 -13.13 -19.43
CA ILE A 52 17.29 -12.00 -19.63
C ILE A 52 18.00 -11.70 -18.31
N THR A 53 19.33 -11.59 -18.37
CA THR A 53 20.20 -11.31 -17.23
C THR A 53 20.96 -10.01 -17.45
N ASN A 54 21.69 -9.57 -16.42
CA ASN A 54 22.43 -8.30 -16.45
C ASN A 54 21.53 -7.07 -16.67
N VAL A 55 20.27 -7.16 -16.23
CA VAL A 55 19.31 -6.07 -16.35
C VAL A 55 19.53 -5.08 -15.20
N THR A 56 19.47 -3.79 -15.50
CA THR A 56 19.51 -2.70 -14.50
C THR A 56 18.12 -2.06 -14.36
N PRO A 57 17.82 -1.37 -13.24
CA PRO A 57 16.53 -0.69 -13.04
C PRO A 57 16.21 0.39 -14.08
N THR A 58 17.20 0.86 -14.84
CA THR A 58 17.03 1.91 -15.85
C THR A 58 16.57 1.38 -17.21
N MET A 59 16.73 0.09 -17.48
CA MET A 59 16.39 -0.56 -18.75
C MET A 59 14.87 -0.66 -18.98
N PRO A 60 14.39 -0.67 -20.24
CA PRO A 60 12.96 -0.69 -20.54
C PRO A 60 12.18 -1.83 -19.88
N ILE A 61 12.70 -3.07 -19.93
CA ILE A 61 12.01 -4.24 -19.34
C ILE A 61 11.88 -4.17 -17.81
N ALA A 62 12.68 -3.35 -17.13
CA ALA A 62 12.60 -3.14 -15.69
C ALA A 62 11.43 -2.22 -15.31
N LYS A 63 11.05 -1.32 -16.22
CA LYS A 63 10.05 -0.27 -16.01
C LYS A 63 8.68 -0.64 -16.56
N GLU A 64 8.65 -1.30 -17.70
CA GLU A 64 7.41 -1.70 -18.36
C GLU A 64 7.00 -3.14 -18.01
N GLU A 65 5.71 -3.34 -17.76
CA GLU A 65 5.18 -4.67 -17.55
C GLU A 65 5.12 -5.48 -18.86
N VAL A 66 5.78 -6.63 -18.88
CA VAL A 66 5.90 -7.49 -20.07
C VAL A 66 4.61 -8.27 -20.35
N PHE A 67 3.95 -8.81 -19.31
CA PHE A 67 2.78 -9.69 -19.44
C PHE A 67 3.02 -10.87 -20.41
N GLY A 68 4.16 -11.56 -20.25
CA GLY A 68 4.54 -12.70 -21.08
C GLY A 68 5.58 -13.59 -20.40
N PRO A 69 6.01 -14.68 -21.07
CA PRO A 69 6.90 -15.68 -20.49
C PRO A 69 8.37 -15.22 -20.49
N VAL A 70 8.65 -14.05 -19.90
CA VAL A 70 9.98 -13.43 -19.84
C VAL A 70 10.42 -13.21 -18.39
N LEU A 71 11.45 -13.94 -17.97
CA LEU A 71 12.08 -13.79 -16.66
C LEU A 71 13.27 -12.84 -16.74
N VAL A 72 13.23 -11.79 -15.91
CA VAL A 72 14.30 -10.81 -15.77
C VAL A 72 15.10 -11.06 -14.49
N VAL A 73 16.43 -11.04 -14.60
CA VAL A 73 17.33 -11.22 -13.46
C VAL A 73 18.19 -9.98 -13.27
N MET A 74 18.05 -9.38 -12.09
CA MET A 74 18.87 -8.26 -11.61
C MET A 74 19.73 -8.73 -10.44
N LYS A 75 20.98 -8.26 -10.39
CA LYS A 75 21.90 -8.56 -9.28
C LYS A 75 21.76 -7.51 -8.19
N PHE A 76 22.01 -7.92 -6.96
CA PHE A 76 22.15 -7.04 -5.80
C PHE A 76 23.19 -7.62 -4.84
N SER A 77 23.81 -6.74 -4.05
CA SER A 77 24.87 -7.05 -3.10
C SER A 77 24.35 -7.05 -1.66
N THR A 78 23.44 -6.13 -1.31
CA THR A 78 22.89 -6.00 0.05
C THR A 78 21.37 -6.16 0.10
N ASP A 79 20.82 -6.43 1.29
CA ASP A 79 19.37 -6.54 1.49
C ASP A 79 18.69 -5.19 1.23
N GLU A 80 19.35 -4.10 1.61
CA GLU A 80 18.91 -2.72 1.38
C GLU A 80 18.82 -2.40 -0.12
N GLU A 81 19.85 -2.74 -0.90
CA GLU A 81 19.85 -2.56 -2.35
C GLU A 81 18.74 -3.37 -3.02
N ALA A 82 18.49 -4.60 -2.57
CA ALA A 82 17.38 -5.41 -3.09
C ALA A 82 16.02 -4.75 -2.83
N VAL A 83 15.82 -4.19 -1.63
CA VAL A 83 14.60 -3.46 -1.26
C VAL A 83 14.46 -2.19 -2.11
N GLU A 84 15.54 -1.44 -2.31
CA GLU A 84 15.55 -0.23 -3.15
C GLU A 84 15.18 -0.54 -4.60
N ILE A 85 15.78 -1.58 -5.20
CA ILE A 85 15.47 -2.01 -6.57
C ILE A 85 13.99 -2.35 -6.73
N VAL A 86 13.42 -3.11 -5.78
CA VAL A 86 12.00 -3.51 -5.84
C VAL A 86 11.08 -2.31 -5.61
N ASN A 87 11.37 -1.47 -4.61
CA ASN A 87 10.55 -0.31 -4.26
C ASN A 87 10.64 0.85 -5.26
N ALA A 88 11.65 0.86 -6.14
CA ALA A 88 11.77 1.80 -7.24
C ALA A 88 10.78 1.50 -8.40
N CYS A 89 10.19 0.30 -8.42
CA CYS A 89 9.15 -0.03 -9.39
C CYS A 89 7.85 0.72 -9.07
N GLU A 90 7.24 1.34 -10.07
CA GLU A 90 5.96 2.04 -9.89
C GLU A 90 4.78 1.06 -9.64
N TYR A 91 4.96 -0.20 -10.01
CA TYR A 91 4.04 -1.30 -9.76
C TYR A 91 4.34 -1.95 -8.41
N GLY A 92 3.29 -2.32 -7.68
CA GLY A 92 3.39 -2.89 -6.34
C GLY A 92 2.29 -3.91 -6.06
N LEU A 93 2.00 -4.83 -6.98
CA LEU A 93 0.94 -5.84 -6.79
C LEU A 93 1.33 -6.90 -5.76
N GLY A 94 2.38 -7.67 -6.05
CA GLY A 94 2.82 -8.77 -5.21
C GLY A 94 4.32 -9.02 -5.32
N SER A 95 4.91 -9.60 -4.28
CA SER A 95 6.31 -10.02 -4.25
C SER A 95 6.47 -11.41 -3.66
N CYS A 96 7.61 -12.04 -3.95
CA CYS A 96 8.02 -13.32 -3.37
C CYS A 96 9.48 -13.21 -2.94
N VAL A 97 9.80 -13.56 -1.69
CA VAL A 97 11.16 -13.52 -1.14
C VAL A 97 11.60 -14.94 -0.83
N PHE A 98 12.68 -15.39 -1.49
CA PHE A 98 13.24 -16.72 -1.30
C PHE A 98 14.57 -16.62 -0.53
N SER A 99 14.67 -17.33 0.59
CA SER A 99 15.89 -17.40 1.41
C SER A 99 15.87 -18.63 2.32
N LYS A 100 17.03 -19.26 2.50
CA LYS A 100 17.21 -20.32 3.51
C LYS A 100 17.04 -19.78 4.94
N ASP A 101 17.47 -18.54 5.19
CA ASP A 101 17.14 -17.80 6.41
C ASP A 101 15.76 -17.16 6.25
N VAL A 102 14.75 -17.79 6.84
CA VAL A 102 13.35 -17.34 6.85
C VAL A 102 13.20 -16.00 7.57
N SER A 103 13.97 -15.76 8.64
CA SER A 103 13.93 -14.50 9.38
C SER A 103 14.44 -13.34 8.53
N ARG A 104 15.51 -13.55 7.76
CA ARG A 104 15.97 -12.60 6.73
C ARG A 104 14.92 -12.35 5.66
N ALA A 105 14.30 -13.40 5.12
CA ALA A 105 13.23 -13.22 4.12
C ALA A 105 12.04 -12.41 4.67
N LYS A 106 11.61 -12.67 5.90
CA LYS A 106 10.55 -11.89 6.56
C LYS A 106 10.94 -10.42 6.76
N ARG A 107 12.18 -10.13 7.18
CA ARG A 107 12.69 -8.75 7.33
C ARG A 107 12.73 -8.01 5.99
N ILE A 108 13.19 -8.65 4.92
CA ILE A 108 13.19 -8.06 3.57
C ILE A 108 11.75 -7.84 3.12
N GLY A 109 10.90 -8.87 3.20
CA GLY A 109 9.51 -8.83 2.75
C GLY A 109 8.68 -7.74 3.44
N ALA A 110 8.93 -7.47 4.73
CA ALA A 110 8.28 -6.38 5.47
C ALA A 110 8.69 -4.97 5.02
N LYS A 111 9.82 -4.82 4.33
CA LYS A 111 10.29 -3.54 3.76
C LYS A 111 9.82 -3.30 2.31
N LEU A 112 9.26 -4.31 1.65
CA LEU A 112 8.79 -4.21 0.27
C LEU A 112 7.44 -3.48 0.19
N ARG A 113 7.35 -2.47 -0.68
CA ARG A 113 6.13 -1.71 -0.97
C ARG A 113 5.28 -2.45 -2.00
N THR A 114 4.77 -3.60 -1.61
CA THR A 114 3.85 -4.41 -2.42
C THR A 114 2.57 -4.69 -1.66
N GLY A 115 1.48 -4.89 -2.39
CA GLY A 115 0.20 -5.19 -1.77
C GLY A 115 0.16 -6.57 -1.12
N MET A 116 0.92 -7.54 -1.65
CA MET A 116 1.08 -8.88 -1.09
C MET A 116 2.54 -9.30 -1.11
N THR A 117 2.93 -10.16 -0.15
CA THR A 117 4.29 -10.70 -0.08
C THR A 117 4.23 -12.17 0.34
N ASN A 118 4.96 -13.04 -0.36
CA ASN A 118 5.12 -14.45 -0.03
C ASN A 118 6.56 -14.72 0.41
N VAL A 119 6.77 -15.61 1.38
CA VAL A 119 8.10 -16.04 1.81
C VAL A 119 8.27 -17.50 1.47
N ASN A 120 9.29 -17.84 0.68
CA ASN A 120 9.60 -19.19 0.21
C ASN A 120 8.45 -19.89 -0.53
N ASP A 121 7.59 -19.12 -1.17
CA ASP A 121 6.49 -19.60 -2.01
C ASP A 121 6.26 -18.61 -3.16
N PHE A 122 5.59 -19.06 -4.23
CA PHE A 122 5.31 -18.27 -5.42
C PHE A 122 3.80 -18.08 -5.58
N CYS A 123 3.35 -16.84 -5.45
CA CYS A 123 1.96 -16.44 -5.71
C CYS A 123 0.87 -17.16 -4.89
N ILE A 124 1.23 -17.88 -3.82
CA ILE A 124 0.28 -18.66 -3.01
C ILE A 124 -0.84 -17.80 -2.39
N ASN A 125 -0.56 -16.53 -2.10
CA ASN A 125 -1.58 -15.56 -1.65
C ASN A 125 -2.82 -15.49 -2.57
N TYR A 126 -2.69 -15.79 -3.87
CA TYR A 126 -3.84 -15.85 -4.79
C TYR A 126 -4.82 -16.97 -4.43
N LEU A 127 -4.35 -18.09 -3.89
CA LEU A 127 -5.19 -19.22 -3.47
C LEU A 127 -5.76 -19.04 -2.05
N CYS A 128 -5.17 -18.16 -1.24
CA CYS A 128 -5.62 -17.87 0.12
C CYS A 128 -6.75 -16.81 0.13
N GLN A 129 -7.97 -17.19 -0.25
CA GLN A 129 -9.12 -16.28 -0.40
C GLN A 129 -9.54 -15.52 0.88
N SER A 130 -9.03 -15.93 2.05
CA SER A 130 -9.21 -15.19 3.32
C SER A 130 -8.28 -13.99 3.46
N LEU A 131 -7.22 -13.89 2.66
CA LEU A 131 -6.29 -12.76 2.64
C LEU A 131 -6.76 -11.69 1.62
N PRO A 132 -6.53 -10.39 1.90
CA PRO A 132 -6.82 -9.34 0.94
C PRO A 132 -5.86 -9.39 -0.25
N PHE A 133 -6.41 -9.42 -1.46
CA PHE A 133 -5.69 -9.34 -2.72
C PHE A 133 -5.83 -7.94 -3.31
N GLY A 134 -4.71 -7.31 -3.62
CA GLY A 134 -4.67 -6.01 -4.29
C GLY A 134 -3.30 -5.39 -4.16
N GLY A 135 -3.04 -4.33 -4.92
CA GLY A 135 -1.72 -3.71 -5.02
C GLY A 135 -1.57 -2.40 -4.23
N VAL A 136 -0.45 -1.76 -4.46
CA VAL A 136 -0.17 -0.35 -4.13
C VAL A 136 0.47 0.33 -5.34
N GLY A 137 0.50 1.66 -5.37
CA GLY A 137 1.09 2.42 -6.48
C GLY A 137 0.22 2.36 -7.75
N ILE A 138 0.85 2.17 -8.91
CA ILE A 138 0.11 2.01 -10.18
C ILE A 138 -0.72 0.71 -10.21
N SER A 139 -0.38 -0.28 -9.38
CA SER A 139 -1.14 -1.53 -9.28
C SER A 139 -2.51 -1.40 -8.59
N GLY A 140 -2.89 -0.20 -8.16
CA GLY A 140 -4.17 0.09 -7.51
C GLY A 140 -4.02 0.42 -6.02
N PHE A 141 -5.15 0.72 -5.39
CA PHE A 141 -5.21 1.11 -3.97
C PHE A 141 -6.16 0.26 -3.13
N ASP A 142 -7.16 -0.37 -3.75
CA ASP A 142 -8.19 -1.15 -3.07
C ASP A 142 -7.83 -2.65 -3.01
N ARG A 143 -8.63 -3.43 -2.28
CA ARG A 143 -8.47 -4.87 -2.08
C ARG A 143 -9.76 -5.61 -2.44
N PHE A 144 -9.62 -6.73 -3.13
CA PHE A 144 -10.65 -7.77 -3.20
C PHE A 144 -10.23 -8.99 -2.36
N ALA A 145 -11.13 -9.95 -2.15
CA ALA A 145 -10.95 -11.07 -1.23
C ALA A 145 -10.78 -10.64 0.25
N GLY A 146 -10.82 -11.60 1.17
CA GLY A 146 -10.87 -11.32 2.60
C GLY A 146 -12.10 -10.51 3.05
N MET A 147 -12.06 -10.01 4.28
CA MET A 147 -13.09 -9.10 4.80
C MET A 147 -13.05 -7.74 4.11
N GLU A 148 -11.87 -7.32 3.67
CA GLU A 148 -11.61 -6.07 2.96
C GLU A 148 -12.40 -6.02 1.66
N GLY A 149 -12.32 -7.07 0.84
CA GLY A 149 -13.07 -7.17 -0.40
C GLY A 149 -14.59 -7.18 -0.18
N LEU A 150 -15.07 -7.88 0.85
CA LEU A 150 -16.51 -7.87 1.17
C LEU A 150 -16.96 -6.47 1.60
N ARG A 151 -16.16 -5.76 2.41
CA ARG A 151 -16.42 -4.38 2.82
C ARG A 151 -16.40 -3.41 1.65
N GLY A 152 -15.50 -3.60 0.67
CA GLY A 152 -15.45 -2.80 -0.56
C GLY A 152 -16.72 -2.91 -1.42
N ASN A 153 -17.46 -4.01 -1.29
CA ASN A 153 -18.76 -4.22 -1.96
C ASN A 153 -19.97 -3.70 -1.15
N CYS A 154 -19.74 -3.08 0.01
CA CYS A 154 -20.79 -2.54 0.86
C CYS A 154 -20.91 -1.01 0.71
N ILE A 155 -22.13 -0.48 0.75
CA ILE A 155 -22.36 0.96 0.92
C ILE A 155 -22.23 1.27 2.42
N VAL A 156 -21.08 1.79 2.83
CA VAL A 156 -20.83 2.11 4.24
C VAL A 156 -21.60 3.37 4.64
N ARG A 157 -22.39 3.28 5.72
CA ARG A 157 -23.15 4.40 6.29
C ARG A 157 -22.79 4.60 7.76
N ALA A 158 -22.36 5.81 8.11
CA ALA A 158 -22.27 6.24 9.50
C ALA A 158 -23.65 6.65 10.02
N SER A 159 -23.97 6.28 11.26
CA SER A 159 -25.19 6.69 11.96
C SER A 159 -24.84 7.03 13.40
N THR A 160 -25.37 8.15 13.89
CA THR A 160 -25.14 8.64 15.24
C THR A 160 -26.47 8.90 15.90
N THR A 161 -26.63 8.42 17.14
CA THR A 161 -27.83 8.65 17.96
C THR A 161 -27.41 9.04 19.38
N ASP A 162 -28.24 9.82 20.06
CA ASP A 162 -28.03 10.12 21.48
C ASP A 162 -28.00 8.81 22.28
N ARG A 163 -26.96 8.62 23.10
CA ARG A 163 -26.78 7.40 23.91
C ARG A 163 -27.77 7.30 25.05
N ILE A 164 -28.21 8.44 25.59
CA ILE A 164 -29.05 8.52 26.79
C ILE A 164 -30.36 9.23 26.42
N PRO A 165 -31.51 8.56 26.52
CA PRO A 165 -32.80 9.19 26.27
C PRO A 165 -32.99 10.45 27.12
N GLY A 166 -33.36 11.56 26.49
CA GLY A 166 -33.60 12.85 27.14
C GLY A 166 -32.36 13.72 27.35
N VAL A 167 -31.14 13.17 27.29
CA VAL A 167 -29.91 13.96 27.34
C VAL A 167 -29.53 14.37 25.92
N LYS A 168 -29.94 15.57 25.52
CA LYS A 168 -29.51 16.18 24.26
C LYS A 168 -28.16 16.85 24.47
N THR A 169 -27.13 16.43 23.74
CA THR A 169 -25.88 17.20 23.65
C THR A 169 -26.11 18.40 22.74
N THR A 170 -26.88 19.38 23.21
CA THR A 170 -26.97 20.67 22.53
C THR A 170 -25.60 21.33 22.55
N ILE A 171 -25.19 21.93 21.42
CA ILE A 171 -24.01 22.77 21.39
C ILE A 171 -24.16 23.83 22.48
N PRO A 172 -23.28 23.89 23.49
CA PRO A 172 -23.36 24.87 24.56
C PRO A 172 -23.49 26.29 23.99
N PRO A 173 -24.30 27.21 24.56
CA PRO A 173 -24.50 28.55 24.02
C PRO A 173 -23.21 29.32 23.71
N ILE A 174 -22.16 29.12 24.52
CA ILE A 174 -20.84 29.71 24.31
C ILE A 174 -20.16 29.29 22.99
N LEU A 175 -20.55 28.13 22.44
CA LEU A 175 -20.09 27.57 21.17
C LEU A 175 -21.10 27.77 20.04
N GLN A 176 -22.27 28.34 20.32
CA GLN A 176 -23.23 28.69 19.28
C GLN A 176 -22.77 29.97 18.56
N TYR A 177 -23.05 30.06 17.27
CA TYR A 177 -22.75 31.27 16.50
C TYR A 177 -23.72 32.42 16.88
N PRO A 178 -23.24 33.68 16.92
CA PRO A 178 -21.86 34.12 16.68
C PRO A 178 -20.92 33.75 17.84
N ILE A 179 -19.77 33.17 17.51
CA ILE A 179 -18.81 32.64 18.49
C ILE A 179 -18.21 33.79 19.31
N THR A 180 -18.22 33.65 20.63
CA THR A 180 -17.61 34.61 21.56
C THR A 180 -16.12 34.32 21.77
N ASP A 181 -15.33 35.33 22.18
CA ASP A 181 -13.89 35.15 22.50
C ASP A 181 -13.65 34.08 23.58
N ALA A 182 -14.63 33.85 24.45
CA ALA A 182 -14.57 32.85 25.50
C ALA A 182 -14.66 31.40 24.98
N ALA A 183 -15.16 31.19 23.75
CA ALA A 183 -15.34 29.87 23.15
C ALA A 183 -14.03 29.09 23.01
N PHE A 184 -12.94 29.76 22.63
CA PHE A 184 -11.63 29.12 22.48
C PHE A 184 -11.11 28.61 23.84
N SER A 185 -11.20 29.45 24.87
CA SER A 185 -10.82 29.08 26.24
C SER A 185 -11.69 27.93 26.78
N PHE A 186 -12.99 27.96 26.47
CA PHE A 186 -13.91 26.89 26.82
C PHE A 186 -13.53 25.58 26.15
N MET A 187 -13.28 25.57 24.83
CA MET A 187 -12.87 24.36 24.10
C MET A 187 -11.52 23.84 24.56
N GLY A 188 -10.54 24.71 24.79
CA GLY A 188 -9.24 24.31 25.32
C GLY A 188 -9.36 23.66 26.70
N SER A 189 -10.20 24.22 27.56
CA SER A 189 -10.44 23.69 28.91
C SER A 189 -11.23 22.38 28.85
N LEU A 190 -12.24 22.28 28.01
CA LEU A 190 -13.02 21.05 27.78
C LEU A 190 -12.15 19.93 27.23
N SER A 191 -11.26 20.23 26.27
CA SER A 191 -10.27 19.28 25.76
C SER A 191 -9.33 18.79 26.86
N GLN A 192 -8.88 19.67 27.76
CA GLN A 192 -8.09 19.25 28.94
C GLN A 192 -8.89 18.35 29.90
N VAL A 193 -10.20 18.57 30.06
CA VAL A 193 -11.04 17.67 30.88
C VAL A 193 -11.17 16.30 30.23
N ILE A 194 -11.47 16.25 28.93
CA ILE A 194 -11.76 15.00 28.20
C ILE A 194 -10.48 14.17 27.98
N PHE A 195 -9.37 14.81 27.59
CA PHE A 195 -8.15 14.13 27.15
C PHE A 195 -6.95 14.32 28.08
N GLY A 196 -7.05 15.19 29.09
CA GLY A 196 -5.97 15.43 30.03
C GLY A 196 -5.72 14.24 30.97
N ARG A 197 -4.48 14.16 31.49
CA ARG A 197 -4.18 13.35 32.68
C ARG A 197 -4.81 14.01 33.91
N MET A 198 -5.08 13.24 34.97
CA MET A 198 -5.82 13.66 36.18
C MET A 198 -5.59 15.12 36.64
N LEU A 199 -4.34 15.59 36.76
CA LEU A 199 -4.02 16.98 37.16
C LEU A 199 -4.47 18.03 36.12
N TYR A 200 -4.29 17.75 34.83
CA TYR A 200 -4.74 18.63 33.75
C TYR A 200 -6.25 18.62 33.61
N SER A 201 -6.89 17.47 33.85
CA SER A 201 -8.35 17.39 33.89
C SER A 201 -8.92 18.26 35.01
N MET A 202 -8.33 18.23 36.21
CA MET A 202 -8.75 19.13 37.30
C MET A 202 -8.54 20.61 36.96
N LYS A 203 -7.39 20.97 36.36
CA LYS A 203 -7.15 22.34 35.87
C LYS A 203 -8.19 22.76 34.82
N GLY A 204 -8.56 21.86 33.91
CA GLY A 204 -9.62 22.07 32.92
C GLY A 204 -10.98 22.32 33.56
N ILE A 205 -11.35 21.54 34.59
CA ILE A 205 -12.61 21.72 35.34
C ILE A 205 -12.65 23.09 36.00
N ILE A 206 -11.58 23.48 36.70
CA ILE A 206 -11.50 24.80 37.36
C ILE A 206 -11.68 25.91 36.33
N LYS A 207 -10.98 25.84 35.19
CA LYS A 207 -11.14 26.85 34.13
C LYS A 207 -12.56 26.91 33.56
N LEU A 208 -13.20 25.76 33.34
CA LEU A 208 -14.60 25.72 32.86
C LEU A 208 -15.56 26.39 33.85
N LEU A 209 -15.37 26.17 35.14
CA LEU A 209 -16.18 26.81 36.19
C LEU A 209 -15.97 28.33 36.20
N THR A 210 -14.73 28.80 36.05
CA THR A 210 -14.43 30.24 35.98
C THR A 210 -15.09 30.88 34.76
N ILE A 211 -14.96 30.30 33.57
CA ILE A 211 -15.56 30.81 32.33
C ILE A 211 -17.08 30.89 32.45
N LYS A 212 -17.72 29.88 33.06
CA LYS A 212 -19.17 29.89 33.28
C LYS A 212 -19.60 31.02 34.22
N SER A 213 -18.80 31.31 35.25
CA SER A 213 -19.07 32.39 36.20
C SER A 213 -18.95 33.79 35.57
N GLU A 214 -17.98 33.99 34.67
CA GLU A 214 -17.76 35.27 33.98
C GLU A 214 -18.85 35.52 32.94
N THR A 215 -19.24 34.48 32.20
CA THR A 215 -20.30 34.58 31.19
C THR A 215 -21.65 34.88 31.84
N SER A 216 -21.92 34.31 33.03
CA SER A 216 -23.17 34.57 33.78
C SER A 216 -23.24 35.96 34.41
N LYS A 217 -22.13 36.69 34.55
CA LYS A 217 -22.11 38.08 35.07
C LYS A 217 -22.29 39.12 33.97
N LYS A 218 -22.08 38.77 32.69
CA LYS A 218 -22.19 39.67 31.54
C LYS A 218 -23.59 39.66 30.89
N ASN A 219 -24.45 38.72 31.29
CA ASN A 219 -25.86 38.64 30.92
C ASN A 219 -26.73 39.07 32.09
#